data_AF-A0A7C4ZME3-F1
#
_entry.id   AF-A0A7C4ZME3-F1
#
_cell.length_a   1.000
_cell.length_b   1.000
_cell.length_c   1.000
_cell.angle_alpha   90.00
_cell.angle_beta   90.00
_cell.angle_gamma   90.00
#
_symmetry.space_group_name_H-M   'P 1'
#
loop_
_entity.id
_entity.type
_entity.pdbx_description
1 polymer ?
#
loop_
_entity_poly.entity_id
_entity_poly.type
_entity_poly.pdbx_seq_one_letter_code
_entity_poly.pdbx_strand_id
1 'polypeptide(L)'
;MPSKGKTKADPIREAAADYFAARSHDSWRRRLLQTDPEQRGKPRMRLRGGVMVDVNQPWSKLHPNAKADNKRAAYDAYAAVTRFPDDREAAAAYVHARWIKRNKNDPSQPKALFAPYNRLPEAEKDKDRAHVDNMKKALAAVRKSVGKAAPREVAKKAKPAVKSVQIDAKTWRRLELAARDLSRRLGRDVPPEALLTAGVEAIAAVCKAVPAGARSKKA
;
A
#
# COMPACT_ATOMS: atom_id res chain seq x y z
N MET A 1 -9.27 2.93 36.24
CA MET A 1 -9.19 3.45 34.86
C MET A 1 -8.51 2.40 33.98
N PRO A 2 -9.24 1.58 33.20
CA PRO A 2 -8.59 0.58 32.36
C PRO A 2 -7.84 1.27 31.21
N SER A 3 -6.54 0.99 31.13
CA SER A 3 -5.62 1.42 30.08
C SER A 3 -6.16 1.01 28.70
N LYS A 4 -6.36 1.99 27.82
CA LYS A 4 -6.68 1.78 26.40
C LYS A 4 -5.50 1.06 25.72
N GLY A 5 -5.55 -0.27 25.72
CA GLY A 5 -4.62 -1.09 24.95
C GLY A 5 -4.66 -0.67 23.49
N LYS A 6 -3.50 -0.27 22.95
CA LYS A 6 -3.30 -0.05 21.52
C LYS A 6 -3.58 -1.38 20.81
N THR A 7 -4.78 -1.54 20.25
CA THR A 7 -5.11 -2.67 19.37
C THR A 7 -4.11 -2.68 18.23
N LYS A 8 -3.22 -3.67 18.21
CA LYS A 8 -2.33 -3.91 17.06
C LYS A 8 -3.22 -4.03 15.81
N ALA A 9 -2.86 -3.30 14.75
CA ALA A 9 -3.58 -3.39 13.48
C ALA A 9 -3.56 -4.84 12.99
N ASP A 10 -4.72 -5.38 12.63
CA ASP A 10 -4.84 -6.70 12.03
C ASP A 10 -4.08 -6.70 10.69
N PRO A 11 -2.95 -7.43 10.58
CA PRO A 11 -2.10 -7.37 9.40
C PRO A 11 -2.80 -7.93 8.15
N ILE A 12 -3.77 -8.84 8.31
CA ILE A 12 -4.56 -9.37 7.20
C ILE A 12 -5.52 -8.29 6.72
N ARG A 13 -6.17 -7.58 7.64
CA ARG A 13 -7.05 -6.45 7.32
C ARG A 13 -6.31 -5.37 6.53
N GLU A 14 -5.14 -4.95 6.98
CA GLU A 14 -4.38 -3.90 6.30
C GLU A 14 -3.91 -4.33 4.91
N ALA A 15 -3.35 -5.54 4.79
CA ALA A 15 -2.91 -6.05 3.50
C ALA A 15 -4.09 -6.22 2.51
N ALA A 16 -5.25 -6.69 2.99
CA ALA A 16 -6.44 -6.85 2.16
C ALA A 16 -7.02 -5.50 1.74
N ALA A 17 -7.04 -4.52 2.66
CA ALA A 17 -7.47 -3.16 2.37
C ALA A 17 -6.59 -2.49 1.30
N ASP A 18 -5.27 -2.66 1.40
CA ASP A 18 -4.31 -2.12 0.43
C ASP A 18 -4.46 -2.76 -0.95
N TYR A 19 -4.57 -4.08 -0.98
CA TYR A 19 -4.78 -4.82 -2.21
C TYR A 19 -6.08 -4.41 -2.89
N PHE A 20 -7.17 -4.33 -2.12
CA PHE A 20 -8.48 -3.90 -2.60
C PHE A 20 -8.42 -2.48 -3.14
N ALA A 21 -7.92 -1.53 -2.35
CA ALA A 21 -7.94 -0.11 -2.69
C ALA A 21 -7.16 0.17 -3.99
N ALA A 22 -5.99 -0.44 -4.15
CA ALA A 22 -5.18 -0.31 -5.36
C ALA A 22 -5.91 -0.80 -6.60
N ARG A 23 -6.48 -2.01 -6.54
CA ARG A 23 -7.17 -2.64 -7.66
C ARG A 23 -8.46 -1.94 -8.03
N SER A 24 -9.25 -1.54 -7.04
CA SER A 24 -10.49 -0.81 -7.26
C SER A 24 -10.23 0.54 -7.92
N HIS A 25 -9.21 1.28 -7.46
CA HIS A 25 -8.80 2.54 -8.07
C HIS A 25 -8.33 2.38 -9.51
N ASP A 26 -7.41 1.45 -9.77
CA ASP A 26 -6.88 1.25 -11.13
C ASP A 26 -7.97 0.71 -12.09
N SER A 27 -8.92 -0.07 -11.58
CA SER A 27 -10.09 -0.52 -12.36
C SER A 27 -11.01 0.65 -12.72
N TRP A 28 -11.33 1.50 -11.76
CA TRP A 28 -12.10 2.74 -12.00
C TRP A 28 -11.39 3.61 -13.04
N ARG A 29 -10.08 3.82 -12.89
CA ARG A 29 -9.29 4.62 -13.83
C ARG A 29 -9.29 4.00 -15.24
N ARG A 30 -9.15 2.68 -15.36
CA ARG A 30 -9.22 2.00 -16.66
C ARG A 30 -10.57 2.21 -17.32
N ARG A 31 -11.67 2.06 -16.57
CA ARG A 31 -13.03 2.29 -17.08
C ARG A 31 -13.23 3.75 -17.49
N LEU A 32 -12.77 4.71 -16.69
CA LEU A 32 -12.80 6.13 -17.03
C LEU A 32 -12.12 6.38 -18.38
N LEU A 33 -10.90 5.87 -18.58
CA LEU A 33 -10.14 6.08 -19.82
C LEU A 33 -10.67 5.30 -21.03
N GLN A 34 -11.57 4.34 -20.81
CA GLN A 34 -12.29 3.61 -21.86
C GLN A 34 -13.57 4.32 -22.27
N THR A 35 -14.30 4.88 -21.29
CA THR A 35 -15.60 5.53 -21.49
C THR A 35 -15.46 7.00 -21.88
N ASP A 36 -14.44 7.68 -21.36
CA ASP A 36 -14.11 9.08 -21.63
C ASP A 36 -12.64 9.20 -22.09
N PRO A 37 -12.31 8.80 -23.34
CA PRO A 37 -10.92 8.78 -23.82
C PRO A 37 -10.23 10.14 -23.74
N GLU A 38 -10.95 11.26 -23.84
CA GLU A 38 -10.40 12.61 -23.74
C GLU A 38 -9.87 12.95 -22.35
N GLN A 39 -10.18 12.16 -21.32
CA GLN A 39 -9.59 12.27 -19.98
C GLN A 39 -8.15 11.74 -19.94
N ARG A 40 -7.67 11.07 -20.99
CA ARG A 40 -6.31 10.54 -21.04
C ARG A 40 -5.29 11.69 -20.99
N GLY A 41 -4.39 11.62 -20.01
CA GLY A 41 -3.36 12.64 -19.80
C GLY A 41 -3.86 13.94 -19.16
N LYS A 42 -5.17 14.06 -18.88
CA LYS A 42 -5.73 15.25 -18.22
C LYS A 42 -5.91 15.02 -16.72
N PRO A 43 -5.54 16.00 -15.87
CA PRO A 43 -5.78 15.88 -14.44
C PRO A 43 -7.27 15.94 -14.13
N ARG A 44 -7.73 15.12 -13.19
CA ARG A 44 -9.08 15.17 -12.63
C ARG A 44 -8.98 15.60 -11.18
N MET A 45 -9.10 16.91 -10.95
CA MET A 45 -8.93 17.48 -9.62
C MET A 45 -10.15 17.20 -8.72
N ARG A 46 -9.89 16.72 -7.49
CA ARG A 46 -10.89 16.48 -6.45
C ARG A 46 -10.35 16.90 -5.09
N LEU A 47 -11.19 17.53 -4.27
CA LEU A 47 -10.83 17.91 -2.90
C LEU A 47 -10.73 16.65 -2.01
N ARG A 48 -9.60 16.45 -1.35
CA ARG A 48 -9.30 15.29 -0.49
C ARG A 48 -8.50 15.73 0.73
N GLY A 49 -9.14 15.71 1.90
CA GLY A 49 -8.49 16.14 3.14
C GLY A 49 -8.01 17.60 3.09
N GLY A 50 -8.84 18.49 2.53
CA GLY A 50 -8.53 19.92 2.40
C GLY A 50 -7.61 20.30 1.23
N VAL A 51 -7.10 19.34 0.47
CA VAL A 51 -6.19 19.60 -0.66
C VAL A 51 -6.81 19.14 -1.98
N MET A 52 -6.69 19.95 -3.02
CA MET A 52 -7.07 19.55 -4.39
C MET A 52 -6.02 18.58 -4.95
N VAL A 53 -6.45 17.36 -5.27
CA VAL A 53 -5.55 16.31 -5.77
C VAL A 53 -6.03 15.77 -7.11
N ASP A 54 -5.09 15.47 -8.01
CA ASP A 54 -5.40 14.76 -9.24
C ASP A 54 -5.68 13.28 -8.93
N VAL A 55 -6.92 12.86 -9.16
CA VAL A 55 -7.33 11.46 -8.97
C VAL A 55 -7.15 10.62 -10.23
N ASN A 56 -6.84 11.20 -11.40
CA ASN A 56 -6.61 10.46 -12.65
C ASN A 56 -5.18 9.93 -12.79
N GLN A 57 -4.55 9.58 -11.67
CA GLN A 57 -3.22 9.01 -11.62
C GLN A 57 -3.28 7.50 -11.35
N PRO A 58 -2.33 6.68 -11.86
CA PRO A 58 -2.23 5.29 -11.46
C PRO A 58 -1.98 5.19 -9.94
N TRP A 59 -2.39 4.09 -9.31
CA TRP A 59 -2.28 3.93 -7.85
C TRP A 59 -0.89 4.25 -7.29
N SER A 60 0.19 3.86 -7.99
CA SER A 60 1.56 4.14 -7.55
C SER A 60 1.86 5.64 -7.39
N LYS A 61 1.26 6.48 -8.23
CA LYS A 61 1.44 7.95 -8.25
C LYS A 61 0.30 8.71 -7.55
N LEU A 62 -0.75 8.01 -7.11
CA LEU A 62 -1.90 8.64 -6.47
C LEU A 62 -1.52 9.28 -5.12
N HIS A 63 -2.02 10.48 -4.88
CA HIS A 63 -1.78 11.23 -3.65
C HIS A 63 -2.22 10.45 -2.39
N PRO A 64 -1.47 10.50 -1.26
CA PRO A 64 -1.80 9.78 -0.04
C PRO A 64 -3.23 10.00 0.48
N ASN A 65 -3.75 11.23 0.45
CA ASN A 65 -5.14 11.49 0.86
C ASN A 65 -6.17 10.77 -0.02
N ALA A 66 -5.94 10.71 -1.33
CA ALA A 66 -6.83 9.95 -2.23
C ALA A 66 -6.69 8.43 -2.03
N LYS A 67 -5.49 7.93 -1.69
CA LYS A 67 -5.31 6.54 -1.26
C LYS A 67 -6.08 6.26 0.02
N ALA A 68 -6.01 7.15 1.01
CA ALA A 68 -6.71 7.01 2.28
C ALA A 68 -8.24 6.92 2.08
N ASP A 69 -8.81 7.72 1.19
CA ASP A 69 -10.23 7.64 0.82
C ASP A 69 -10.62 6.27 0.25
N ASN A 70 -9.81 5.74 -0.67
CA ASN A 70 -10.02 4.39 -1.21
C ASN A 70 -9.86 3.30 -0.14
N LYS A 71 -8.88 3.46 0.78
CA LYS A 71 -8.72 2.55 1.92
C LYS A 71 -9.92 2.58 2.87
N ARG A 72 -10.57 3.73 3.09
CA ARG A 72 -11.81 3.80 3.88
C ARG A 72 -12.91 2.93 3.29
N ALA A 73 -13.10 2.99 1.97
CA ALA A 73 -14.04 2.10 1.29
C ALA A 73 -13.63 0.61 1.42
N ALA A 74 -12.33 0.32 1.37
CA ALA A 74 -11.81 -1.02 1.60
C ALA A 74 -12.10 -1.53 3.01
N TYR A 75 -11.93 -0.71 4.05
CA TYR A 75 -12.24 -1.11 5.42
C TYR A 75 -13.73 -1.39 5.62
N ASP A 76 -14.61 -0.63 4.96
CA ASP A 76 -16.04 -0.89 5.00
C ASP A 76 -16.41 -2.20 4.30
N ALA A 77 -15.76 -2.51 3.17
CA ALA A 77 -15.91 -3.79 2.50
C ALA A 77 -15.36 -4.96 3.34
N TYR A 78 -14.22 -4.78 4.03
CA TYR A 78 -13.68 -5.76 4.98
C TYR A 78 -14.69 -6.04 6.10
N ALA A 79 -15.20 -4.99 6.74
CA ALA A 79 -16.19 -5.11 7.79
C ALA A 79 -17.47 -5.81 7.30
N ALA A 80 -17.90 -5.55 6.06
CA ALA A 80 -19.04 -6.22 5.45
C ALA A 80 -18.81 -7.74 5.32
N VAL A 81 -17.70 -8.16 4.72
CA VAL A 81 -17.42 -9.59 4.51
C VAL A 81 -17.09 -10.34 5.80
N THR A 82 -16.57 -9.65 6.81
CA THR A 82 -16.38 -10.24 8.14
C THR A 82 -17.70 -10.45 8.85
N ARG A 83 -18.64 -9.51 8.71
CA ARG A 83 -19.95 -9.57 9.37
C ARG A 83 -20.92 -10.52 8.67
N PHE A 84 -20.83 -10.60 7.35
CA PHE A 84 -21.72 -11.40 6.51
C PHE A 84 -20.87 -12.28 5.57
N PRO A 85 -20.21 -13.32 6.12
CA PRO A 85 -19.29 -14.15 5.34
C PRO A 85 -20.00 -14.87 4.18
N ASP A 86 -21.21 -15.36 4.43
CA ASP A 86 -21.95 -16.22 3.50
C ASP A 86 -23.17 -15.53 2.85
N ASP A 87 -23.50 -14.31 3.29
CA ASP A 87 -24.61 -13.51 2.74
C ASP A 87 -24.06 -12.31 1.94
N ARG A 88 -23.99 -12.49 0.62
CA ARG A 88 -23.49 -11.46 -0.31
C ARG A 88 -24.39 -10.23 -0.33
N GLU A 89 -25.71 -10.39 -0.23
CA GLU A 89 -26.65 -9.27 -0.32
C GLU A 89 -26.66 -8.45 0.96
N ALA A 90 -26.62 -9.09 2.13
CA ALA A 90 -26.46 -8.36 3.39
C ALA A 90 -25.10 -7.64 3.47
N ALA A 91 -24.03 -8.26 2.95
CA ALA A 91 -22.73 -7.60 2.83
C ALA A 91 -22.81 -6.36 1.91
N ALA A 92 -23.45 -6.48 0.75
CA ALA A 92 -23.60 -5.37 -0.21
C ALA A 92 -24.46 -4.23 0.37
N ALA A 93 -25.58 -4.55 1.01
CA ALA A 93 -26.41 -3.59 1.71
C ALA A 93 -25.64 -2.84 2.81
N TYR A 94 -24.76 -3.54 3.53
CA TYR A 94 -23.88 -2.92 4.52
C TYR A 94 -22.86 -1.98 3.89
N VAL A 95 -22.22 -2.38 2.78
CA VAL A 95 -21.31 -1.51 2.02
C VAL A 95 -22.03 -0.23 1.57
N HIS A 96 -23.25 -0.36 1.05
CA HIS A 96 -24.07 0.78 0.62
C HIS A 96 -24.37 1.74 1.77
N ALA A 97 -24.85 1.21 2.90
CA ALA A 97 -25.13 2.02 4.09
C ALA A 97 -23.89 2.77 4.59
N ARG A 98 -22.71 2.14 4.53
CA ARG A 98 -21.44 2.81 4.85
C ARG A 98 -21.08 3.87 3.81
N TRP A 99 -21.31 3.61 2.53
CA TRP A 99 -21.08 4.59 1.47
C TRP A 99 -21.95 5.84 1.66
N ILE A 100 -23.25 5.68 1.93
CA ILE A 100 -24.15 6.80 2.25
C ILE A 100 -23.59 7.58 3.45
N LYS A 101 -23.21 6.88 4.53
CA LYS A 101 -22.69 7.55 5.73
C LYS A 101 -21.47 8.44 5.45
N ARG A 102 -20.59 8.01 4.53
CA ARG A 102 -19.40 8.78 4.13
C ARG A 102 -19.71 9.92 3.17
N ASN A 103 -20.75 9.78 2.33
CA ASN A 103 -20.96 10.62 1.16
C ASN A 103 -22.22 11.49 1.21
N LYS A 104 -23.11 11.34 2.21
CA LYS A 104 -24.39 12.05 2.28
C LYS A 104 -24.29 13.58 2.16
N ASN A 105 -23.20 14.14 2.69
CA ASN A 105 -22.94 15.58 2.70
C ASN A 105 -22.17 16.08 1.46
N ASP A 106 -21.75 15.19 0.57
CA ASP A 106 -21.05 15.57 -0.67
C ASP A 106 -22.09 16.06 -1.70
N PRO A 107 -22.02 17.32 -2.16
CA PRO A 107 -22.96 17.87 -3.13
C PRO A 107 -22.76 17.29 -4.54
N SER A 108 -21.59 16.70 -4.83
CA SER A 108 -21.31 16.10 -6.15
C SER A 108 -21.90 14.70 -6.34
N GLN A 109 -22.52 14.14 -5.30
CA GLN A 109 -23.08 12.79 -5.32
C GLN A 109 -24.55 12.80 -5.74
N PRO A 110 -24.99 11.90 -6.63
CA PRO A 110 -26.39 11.80 -7.02
C PRO A 110 -27.27 11.41 -5.82
N LYS A 111 -28.16 12.32 -5.40
CA LYS A 111 -28.99 12.11 -4.19
C LYS A 111 -29.94 10.91 -4.31
N ALA A 112 -30.33 10.54 -5.53
CA ALA A 112 -31.12 9.33 -5.79
C ALA A 112 -30.44 8.04 -5.29
N LEU A 113 -29.11 8.01 -5.26
CA LEU A 113 -28.34 6.86 -4.76
C LEU A 113 -28.37 6.75 -3.24
N PHE A 114 -28.87 7.74 -2.50
CA PHE A 114 -29.01 7.66 -1.04
C PHE A 114 -30.28 6.93 -0.59
N ALA A 115 -31.02 6.33 -1.53
CA ALA A 115 -32.12 5.42 -1.21
C ALA A 115 -31.60 4.15 -0.49
N PRO A 116 -32.44 3.49 0.32
CA PRO A 116 -32.14 2.18 0.89
C PRO A 116 -31.75 1.16 -0.19
N TYR A 117 -30.83 0.25 0.15
CA TYR A 117 -30.25 -0.70 -0.81
C TYR A 117 -31.30 -1.49 -1.60
N ASN A 118 -32.36 -1.96 -0.94
CA ASN A 118 -33.43 -2.73 -1.59
C ASN A 118 -34.23 -1.92 -2.64
N ARG A 119 -34.17 -0.59 -2.61
CA ARG A 119 -34.82 0.31 -3.58
C ARG A 119 -33.91 0.76 -4.71
N LEU A 120 -32.65 0.34 -4.71
CA LEU A 120 -31.73 0.67 -5.80
C LEU A 120 -32.06 -0.15 -7.06
N PRO A 121 -31.81 0.41 -8.26
CA PRO A 121 -31.73 -0.38 -9.48
C PRO A 121 -30.66 -1.46 -9.37
N GLU A 122 -30.87 -2.60 -10.03
CA GLU A 122 -29.92 -3.73 -9.98
C GLU A 122 -28.51 -3.34 -10.43
N ALA A 123 -28.39 -2.45 -11.43
CA ALA A 123 -27.09 -1.97 -11.91
C ALA A 123 -26.30 -1.16 -10.85
N GLU A 124 -26.98 -0.53 -9.90
CA GLU A 124 -26.35 0.16 -8.77
C GLU A 124 -25.98 -0.83 -7.66
N LYS A 125 -26.85 -1.80 -7.35
CA LYS A 125 -26.55 -2.89 -6.42
C LYS A 125 -25.33 -3.70 -6.85
N ASP A 126 -25.16 -3.92 -8.15
CA ASP A 126 -24.01 -4.62 -8.73
C ASP A 126 -22.67 -3.96 -8.38
N LYS A 127 -22.65 -2.64 -8.13
CA LYS A 127 -21.44 -1.94 -7.69
C LYS A 127 -21.09 -2.28 -6.24
N ASP A 128 -22.07 -2.39 -5.36
CA ASP A 128 -21.87 -2.78 -3.96
C ASP A 128 -21.50 -4.27 -3.86
N ARG A 129 -22.19 -5.12 -4.62
CA ARG A 129 -21.85 -6.54 -4.78
C ARG A 129 -20.41 -6.71 -5.28
N ALA A 130 -19.98 -5.92 -6.25
CA ALA A 130 -18.60 -5.94 -6.74
C ALA A 130 -17.59 -5.53 -5.64
N HIS A 131 -17.93 -4.62 -4.72
CA HIS A 131 -17.07 -4.32 -3.56
C HIS A 131 -16.91 -5.54 -2.65
N VAL A 132 -18.00 -6.25 -2.36
CA VAL A 132 -17.98 -7.49 -1.56
C VAL A 132 -17.09 -8.54 -2.25
N ASP A 133 -17.32 -8.81 -3.53
CA ASP A 133 -16.57 -9.82 -4.28
C ASP A 133 -15.09 -9.48 -4.39
N ASN A 134 -14.76 -8.21 -4.63
CA ASN A 134 -13.38 -7.75 -4.70
C ASN A 134 -12.66 -7.85 -3.36
N MET A 135 -13.36 -7.64 -2.23
CA MET A 135 -12.76 -7.84 -0.91
C MET A 135 -12.56 -9.33 -0.60
N LYS A 136 -13.51 -10.20 -0.94
CA LYS A 136 -13.32 -11.66 -0.83
C LYS A 136 -12.10 -12.12 -1.63
N LYS A 137 -11.92 -11.60 -2.85
CA LYS A 137 -10.73 -11.84 -3.69
C LYS A 137 -9.44 -11.30 -3.05
N ALA A 138 -9.49 -10.13 -2.43
CA ALA A 138 -8.35 -9.55 -1.72
C ALA A 138 -7.92 -10.42 -0.53
N LEU A 139 -8.87 -10.86 0.29
CA LEU A 139 -8.62 -11.77 1.40
C LEU A 139 -8.02 -13.10 0.95
N ALA A 140 -8.56 -13.70 -0.12
CA ALA A 140 -8.02 -14.92 -0.68
C ALA A 140 -6.57 -14.73 -1.19
N ALA A 141 -6.28 -13.60 -1.85
CA ALA A 141 -4.94 -13.29 -2.35
C ALA A 141 -3.93 -13.09 -1.20
N VAL A 142 -4.33 -12.36 -0.16
CA VAL A 142 -3.50 -12.13 1.03
C VAL A 142 -3.26 -13.45 1.76
N ARG A 143 -4.29 -14.26 2.01
CA ARG A 143 -4.16 -15.59 2.61
C ARG A 143 -3.25 -16.49 1.80
N LYS A 144 -3.35 -16.49 0.46
CA LYS A 144 -2.45 -17.25 -0.42
C LYS A 144 -1.00 -16.76 -0.33
N SER A 145 -0.78 -15.45 -0.15
CA SER A 145 0.58 -14.93 0.06
C SER A 145 1.15 -15.25 1.44
N VAL A 146 0.31 -15.28 2.48
CA VAL A 146 0.70 -15.67 3.85
C VAL A 146 0.95 -17.18 3.93
N GLY A 147 0.08 -18.00 3.35
CA GLY A 147 0.24 -19.47 3.29
C GLY A 147 1.38 -19.94 2.40
N LYS A 148 1.85 -19.10 1.47
CA LYS A 148 3.11 -19.33 0.72
C LYS A 148 4.36 -18.88 1.47
N ALA A 149 4.23 -18.20 2.61
CA ALA A 149 5.33 -17.63 3.37
C ALA A 149 5.83 -18.52 4.55
N ALA A 150 5.43 -19.79 4.61
CA ALA A 150 6.01 -20.79 5.51
C ALA A 150 6.32 -22.11 4.78
N PRO A 151 7.47 -22.74 5.07
CA PRO A 151 8.79 -22.32 4.62
C PRO A 151 9.03 -22.80 3.17
N ARG A 152 8.99 -21.89 2.21
CA ARG A 152 9.81 -22.06 1.00
C ARG A 152 10.87 -20.99 1.04
N GLU A 153 12.06 -21.44 1.42
CA GLU A 153 13.31 -20.95 0.89
C GLU A 153 13.12 -20.28 -0.50
N VAL A 154 13.66 -19.06 -0.58
CA VAL A 154 14.08 -18.39 -1.82
C VAL A 154 13.03 -18.26 -2.93
N ALA A 155 12.30 -17.13 -2.99
CA ALA A 155 11.90 -16.55 -4.28
C ALA A 155 11.52 -15.06 -4.16
N LYS A 156 12.54 -14.22 -4.35
CA LYS A 156 12.46 -12.77 -4.49
C LYS A 156 11.62 -12.38 -5.71
N LYS A 157 10.66 -11.48 -5.52
CA LYS A 157 10.17 -10.61 -6.61
C LYS A 157 11.24 -9.57 -6.92
N ALA A 158 11.55 -9.43 -8.21
CA ALA A 158 12.47 -8.48 -8.78
C ALA A 158 12.23 -7.06 -8.24
N LYS A 159 13.24 -6.54 -7.53
CA LYS A 159 13.53 -5.12 -7.39
C LYS A 159 14.51 -4.74 -8.50
N PRO A 160 14.60 -3.45 -8.93
CA PRO A 160 15.63 -3.01 -9.85
C PRO A 160 17.00 -3.51 -9.37
N ALA A 161 17.88 -3.89 -10.30
CA ALA A 161 19.14 -4.57 -10.03
C ALA A 161 20.10 -3.70 -9.19
N VAL A 162 19.83 -3.59 -7.90
CA VAL A 162 20.81 -3.24 -6.88
C VAL A 162 21.46 -4.57 -6.53
N LYS A 163 22.73 -4.75 -6.88
CA LYS A 163 23.50 -5.94 -6.49
C LYS A 163 23.43 -6.04 -4.96
N SER A 164 22.60 -6.95 -4.46
CA SER A 164 22.45 -7.13 -3.01
C SER A 164 23.70 -7.82 -2.49
N VAL A 165 24.51 -7.12 -1.70
CA VAL A 165 25.62 -7.72 -0.98
C VAL A 165 25.02 -8.61 0.11
N GLN A 166 25.37 -9.89 0.11
CA GLN A 166 25.07 -10.79 1.22
C GLN A 166 26.21 -10.68 2.22
N ILE A 167 25.88 -10.39 3.48
CA ILE A 167 26.84 -10.39 4.59
C ILE A 167 26.63 -11.69 5.34
N ASP A 168 27.70 -12.49 5.49
CA ASP A 168 27.61 -13.74 6.23
C ASP A 168 27.43 -13.48 7.74
N ALA A 169 26.91 -14.47 8.45
CA ALA A 169 26.58 -14.34 9.86
C ALA A 169 27.79 -13.98 10.75
N LYS A 170 29.00 -14.41 10.38
CA LYS A 170 30.22 -14.10 11.14
C LYS A 170 30.61 -12.64 10.95
N THR A 171 30.51 -12.12 9.73
CA THR A 171 30.73 -10.70 9.44
C THR A 171 29.67 -9.81 10.08
N TRP A 172 28.40 -10.24 10.07
CA TRP A 172 27.33 -9.53 10.77
C TRP A 172 27.57 -9.44 12.28
N ARG A 173 27.96 -10.55 12.91
CA ARG A 173 28.28 -10.58 14.34
C ARG A 173 29.45 -9.66 14.71
N ARG A 174 30.45 -9.53 13.83
CA ARG A 174 31.55 -8.57 14.03
C ARG A 174 31.07 -7.12 13.95
N LEU A 175 30.16 -6.84 13.01
CA LEU A 175 29.55 -5.52 12.86
C LEU A 175 28.70 -5.15 14.08
N GLU A 176 27.92 -6.10 14.63
CA GLU A 176 27.16 -5.90 15.86
C GLU A 176 28.07 -5.57 17.06
N LEU A 177 29.21 -6.24 17.19
CA LEU A 177 30.18 -5.96 18.24
C LEU A 177 30.82 -4.58 18.07
N ALA A 178 31.19 -4.21 16.85
CA ALA A 178 31.75 -2.89 16.55
C ALA A 178 30.74 -1.76 16.80
N ALA A 179 29.47 -1.97 16.42
CA ALA A 179 28.39 -1.02 16.66
C ALA A 179 28.14 -0.82 18.16
N ARG A 180 28.17 -1.89 18.95
CA ARG A 180 28.09 -1.80 20.42
C ARG A 180 29.28 -1.06 21.03
N ASP A 181 30.50 -1.32 20.56
CA ASP A 181 31.68 -0.61 21.06
C ASP A 181 31.62 0.89 20.74
N LEU A 182 31.25 1.23 19.51
CA LEU A 182 31.08 2.61 19.07
C LEU A 182 29.96 3.32 19.84
N SER A 183 28.84 2.63 20.09
CA SER A 183 27.74 3.17 20.88
C SER A 183 28.17 3.55 22.29
N ARG A 184 29.00 2.69 22.93
CA ARG A 184 29.57 2.98 24.26
C ARG A 184 30.48 4.21 24.24
N ARG A 185 31.34 4.33 23.23
CA ARG A 185 32.29 5.45 23.11
C ARG A 185 31.60 6.78 22.81
N LEU A 186 30.51 6.75 22.05
CA LEU A 186 29.77 7.95 21.65
C LEU A 186 28.65 8.33 22.64
N GLY A 187 28.37 7.51 23.64
CA GLY A 187 27.29 7.75 24.60
C GLY A 187 25.89 7.74 23.98
N ARG A 188 25.72 7.18 22.78
CA ARG A 188 24.45 7.07 22.05
C ARG A 188 24.38 5.77 21.28
N ASP A 189 23.17 5.24 21.10
CA ASP A 189 22.97 3.99 20.37
C ASP A 189 23.27 4.18 18.87
N VAL A 190 24.10 3.28 18.33
CA VAL A 190 24.46 3.21 16.92
C VAL A 190 24.10 1.81 16.42
N PRO A 191 23.07 1.67 15.57
CA PRO A 191 22.70 0.37 15.04
C PRO A 191 23.75 -0.15 14.04
N PRO A 192 23.95 -1.47 13.94
CA PRO A 192 24.90 -2.10 13.01
C PRO A 192 24.69 -1.65 11.55
N GLU A 193 23.43 -1.47 11.14
CA GLU A 193 23.06 -1.00 9.81
C GLU A 193 23.61 0.40 9.52
N ALA A 194 23.55 1.32 10.49
CA ALA A 194 24.07 2.67 10.32
C ALA A 194 25.60 2.66 10.18
N LEU A 195 26.28 1.79 10.92
CA LEU A 195 27.74 1.61 10.81
C LEU A 195 28.13 1.05 9.43
N LEU A 196 27.36 0.08 8.91
CA LEU A 196 27.58 -0.47 7.57
C LEU A 196 27.35 0.58 6.48
N THR A 197 26.26 1.34 6.56
CA THR A 197 25.97 2.41 5.59
C THR A 197 27.06 3.47 5.59
N ALA A 198 27.47 3.95 6.77
CA ALA A 198 28.56 4.92 6.89
C ALA A 198 29.89 4.38 6.31
N GLY A 199 30.19 3.10 6.53
CA GLY A 199 31.37 2.45 5.94
C GLY A 199 31.33 2.38 4.41
N VAL A 200 30.18 2.02 3.84
CA VAL A 200 30.00 1.99 2.37
C VAL A 200 30.09 3.40 1.78
N GLU A 201 29.50 4.40 2.42
CA GLU A 201 29.58 5.79 1.98
C GLU A 201 31.01 6.32 2.04
N ALA A 202 31.76 6.00 3.10
CA ALA A 202 33.17 6.36 3.22
C ALA A 202 34.02 5.71 2.11
N ILE A 203 33.84 4.41 1.85
CA ILE A 203 34.55 3.71 0.76
C ILE A 203 34.19 4.32 -0.60
N ALA A 204 32.90 4.60 -0.85
CA ALA A 204 32.46 5.20 -2.09
C ALA A 204 33.01 6.63 -2.29
N ALA A 205 33.13 7.40 -1.21
CA ALA A 205 33.75 8.73 -1.24
C ALA A 205 35.24 8.63 -1.57
N VAL A 206 35.97 7.68 -0.97
CA VAL A 206 37.39 7.42 -1.28
C VAL A 206 37.58 6.98 -2.73
N CYS A 207 36.74 6.05 -3.23
CA CYS A 207 36.82 5.60 -4.63
C CYS A 207 36.56 6.72 -5.65
N LYS A 208 35.75 7.71 -5.31
CA LYS A 208 35.51 8.90 -6.15
C LYS A 208 36.64 9.92 -6.09
N ALA A 209 37.42 9.92 -5.01
CA ALA A 209 38.52 10.85 -4.80
C ALA A 209 39.84 10.41 -5.48
N VAL A 210 39.92 9.19 -6.02
CA VAL A 210 41.10 8.72 -6.78
C VAL A 210 40.94 9.14 -8.25
N PRO A 211 41.73 10.10 -8.76
CA PRO A 211 41.70 10.45 -10.18
C PRO A 211 42.17 9.26 -11.03
N ALA A 212 41.49 9.01 -12.15
CA ALA A 212 41.79 7.92 -13.06
C ALA A 212 43.20 8.10 -13.66
N GLY A 213 44.20 7.43 -13.08
CA GLY A 213 45.55 7.35 -13.61
C GLY A 213 45.55 6.73 -15.01
N ALA A 214 46.22 7.44 -15.93
CA ALA A 214 46.36 7.15 -17.35
C ALA A 214 46.57 5.67 -17.68
N ARG A 215 45.68 5.11 -18.51
CA ARG A 215 45.94 3.82 -19.16
C ARG A 215 47.03 4.01 -20.21
N SER A 216 48.22 3.50 -19.91
CA SER A 216 49.31 3.26 -20.85
C SER A 216 48.79 2.52 -22.09
N LYS A 217 48.80 3.17 -23.26
CA LYS A 217 48.72 2.49 -24.55
C LYS A 217 50.04 1.75 -24.75
N LYS A 218 50.03 0.42 -24.74
CA LYS A 218 51.14 -0.36 -25.28
C LYS A 218 50.93 -0.52 -26.79
N ALA A 219 51.96 -0.11 -27.52
CA ALA A 219 52.22 -0.43 -28.91
C ALA A 219 52.50 -1.94 -29.07
#